data_AF-A0A3M1A2A0-F1
#
_entry.id   AF-A0A3M1A2A0-F1
#
_cell.length_a   1.000
_cell.length_b   1.000
_cell.length_c   1.000
_cell.angle_alpha   90.00
_cell.angle_beta   90.00
_cell.angle_gamma   90.00
#
_symmetry.space_group_name_H-M   'P 1'
#
loop_
_entity.id
_entity.type
_entity.pdbx_description
1 polymer ?
#
loop_
_entity_poly.entity_id
_entity_poly.type
_entity_poly.pdbx_seq_one_letter_code
_entity_poly.pdbx_strand_id
1 'polypeptide(L)' 'AGEAALARFLAACVGREHRVLVETGTEGRTEQFAPARLLEPLPPGSLARARAEAVADGALLARPMGEAA' A
#
# COMPACT_ATOMS: atom_id res chain seq x y z
N ALA A 1 20.10 10.84 3.07
CA ALA A 1 19.95 9.62 3.88
C ALA A 1 18.49 9.15 3.96
N GLY A 2 17.52 10.05 4.18
CA GLY A 2 16.09 9.70 4.28
C GLY A 2 15.47 9.08 3.03
N GLU A 3 15.62 9.70 1.87
CA GLU A 3 15.04 9.19 0.60
C GLU A 3 15.57 7.81 0.22
N ALA A 4 16.89 7.58 0.36
CA ALA A 4 17.48 6.28 0.10
C ALA A 4 17.00 5.20 1.09
N ALA A 5 16.76 5.57 2.35
CA ALA A 5 16.18 4.66 3.34
C ALA A 5 14.72 4.33 3.01
N LEU A 6 13.93 5.33 2.63
CA LEU A 6 12.55 5.16 2.17
C LEU A 6 12.49 4.26 0.93
N ALA A 7 13.34 4.51 -0.08
CA ALA A 7 13.39 3.69 -1.29
C ALA A 7 13.71 2.22 -0.98
N ARG A 8 14.70 1.95 -0.12
CA ARG A 8 15.02 0.59 0.33
C ARG A 8 13.85 -0.06 1.08
N PHE A 9 13.20 0.70 1.94
CA PHE A 9 12.04 0.23 2.69
C PHE A 9 10.88 -0.14 1.75
N LEU A 10 10.49 0.76 0.84
CA LEU A 10 9.44 0.50 -0.15
C LEU A 10 9.77 -0.71 -1.02
N ALA A 11 11.02 -0.84 -1.47
CA ALA A 11 11.47 -2.01 -2.22
C ALA A 11 11.33 -3.32 -1.41
N ALA A 12 11.60 -3.29 -0.10
CA ALA A 12 11.44 -4.45 0.78
C ALA A 12 9.98 -4.87 1.03
N CYS A 13 9.04 -3.93 0.83
CA CYS A 13 7.61 -4.18 0.94
C CYS A 13 7.02 -4.90 -0.28
N VAL A 14 7.66 -4.82 -1.45
CA VAL A 14 7.20 -5.47 -2.68
C VAL A 14 7.10 -6.98 -2.50
N GLY A 15 6.01 -7.56 -2.99
CA GLY A 15 5.66 -8.97 -2.90
C GLY A 15 4.99 -9.38 -1.59
N ARG A 16 4.99 -8.50 -0.57
CA ARG A 16 4.39 -8.74 0.76
C ARG A 16 2.96 -8.21 0.84
N GLU A 17 2.22 -8.74 1.81
CA GLU A 17 0.90 -8.26 2.21
C GLU A 17 1.02 -7.18 3.28
N HIS A 18 0.15 -6.18 3.20
CA HIS A 18 0.08 -5.06 4.14
C HIS A 18 -1.38 -4.77 4.48
N ARG A 19 -1.61 -4.17 5.64
CA ARG A 19 -2.92 -3.60 5.98
C ARG A 19 -2.92 -2.15 5.53
N VAL A 20 -3.77 -1.82 4.57
CA VAL A 20 -3.89 -0.47 4.02
C VAL A 20 -5.13 0.20 4.58
N LEU A 21 -4.95 1.32 5.28
CA LEU A 21 -6.02 2.26 5.55
C LEU A 21 -6.31 3.04 4.27
N VAL A 22 -7.54 2.92 3.77
CA VAL A 22 -7.99 3.58 2.55
C VAL A 22 -8.38 5.02 2.89
N GLU A 23 -7.64 6.00 2.38
CA GLU A 23 -7.85 7.43 2.64
C GLU A 23 -8.74 8.07 1.58
N THR A 24 -8.59 7.63 0.33
CA THR A 24 -9.46 7.96 -0.80
C THR A 24 -9.79 6.69 -1.56
N GLY A 25 -10.61 6.75 -2.60
CA GLY A 25 -10.98 5.57 -3.38
C GLY A 25 -9.79 4.72 -3.85
N THR A 26 -8.63 5.33 -4.12
CA THR A 26 -7.45 4.65 -4.67
C THR A 26 -6.16 4.93 -3.88
N GLU A 27 -6.20 5.74 -2.83
CA GLU A 27 -5.01 6.09 -2.04
C GLU A 27 -5.18 5.64 -0.60
N GLY A 28 -4.07 5.30 0.02
CA GLY A 28 -4.05 4.89 1.40
C GLY A 28 -2.65 4.84 1.98
N ARG A 29 -2.57 4.36 3.22
CA ARG A 29 -1.30 4.14 3.92
C ARG A 29 -1.28 2.76 4.55
N THR A 30 -0.12 2.12 4.53
CA THR A 30 0.07 0.86 5.28
C THR A 30 0.06 1.11 6.78
N GLU A 31 0.06 0.06 7.59
CA GLU A 31 0.21 0.12 9.04
C GLU A 31 1.56 0.77 9.47
N GLN A 32 2.55 0.77 8.58
CA GLN A 32 3.84 1.44 8.76
C GLN A 32 3.84 2.87 8.19
N PHE A 33 2.66 3.40 7.84
CA PHE A 33 2.43 4.70 7.23
C PHE A 33 3.07 4.89 5.84
N ALA A 34 3.44 3.78 5.18
CA ALA A 34 3.97 3.83 3.83
C ALA A 34 2.85 4.25 2.86
N PRO A 35 3.09 5.23 1.96
CA PRO A 35 2.10 5.58 0.94
C PRO A 35 1.77 4.37 0.06
N ALA A 36 0.49 4.15 -0.20
CA ALA A 36 0.00 3.07 -1.06
C ALA A 36 -1.05 3.62 -2.03
N ARG A 37 -0.98 3.17 -3.28
CA ARG A 37 -2.00 3.36 -4.32
C ARG A 37 -2.63 2.00 -4.59
N LEU A 38 -3.93 1.91 -4.38
CA LEU A 38 -4.71 0.71 -4.65
C LEU A 38 -4.90 0.56 -6.16
N LEU A 39 -4.68 -0.65 -6.66
CA LEU A 39 -4.92 -0.99 -8.07
C LEU A 39 -6.42 -1.15 -8.38
N GLU A 40 -7.24 -1.31 -7.35
CA GLU A 40 -8.69 -1.40 -7.43
C GLU A 40 -9.30 -0.50 -6.36
N PRO A 41 -10.34 0.29 -6.67
CA PRO A 41 -10.87 1.24 -5.73
C PRO A 41 -11.61 0.57 -4.58
N LEU A 42 -11.45 1.11 -3.37
CA LEU A 42 -12.14 0.67 -2.16
C LEU A 42 -12.81 1.85 -1.43
N PRO A 43 -13.81 1.60 -0.57
CA PRO A 43 -14.43 2.67 0.21
C PRO A 43 -13.42 3.36 1.14
N PRO A 44 -13.36 4.72 1.14
CA PRO A 44 -12.59 5.47 2.12
C PRO A 44 -12.97 5.11 3.57
N GLY A 45 -11.98 5.10 4.46
CA GLY A 45 -12.12 4.70 5.86
C GLY A 45 -12.09 3.19 6.10
N SER A 46 -12.04 2.36 5.05
CA SER A 46 -11.89 0.92 5.18
C SER A 46 -10.44 0.50 5.45
N LEU A 47 -10.27 -0.69 6.03
CA LEU A 47 -8.99 -1.36 6.24
C LEU A 47 -8.94 -2.60 5.35
N ALA A 48 -8.05 -2.59 4.36
CA ALA A 48 -7.93 -3.66 3.38
C ALA A 48 -6.62 -4.42 3.56
N ARG A 49 -6.64 -5.75 3.38
CA ARG A 49 -5.41 -6.49 3.09
C ARG A 49 -5.08 -6.30 1.62
N ALA A 50 -3.87 -5.85 1.32
CA ALA A 50 -3.43 -5.65 -0.05
C ALA A 50 -2.01 -6.17 -0.24
N ARG A 51 -1.74 -6.77 -1.39
CA ARG A 51 -0.40 -7.21 -1.77
C ARG A 51 0.29 -6.10 -2.54
N ALA A 52 1.47 -5.66 -2.07
CA ALA A 52 2.28 -4.72 -2.82
C ALA A 52 2.93 -5.40 -4.02
N GLU A 53 2.62 -4.94 -5.23
CA GLU A 53 3.13 -5.52 -6.48
C GLU A 53 4.37 -4.80 -6.99
N ALA A 54 4.45 -3.49 -6.74
CA ALA A 54 5.54 -2.64 -7.21
C ALA A 54 5.65 -1.37 -6.36
N VAL A 55 6.67 -0.56 -6.66
CA VAL A 55 6.82 0.82 -6.17
C VAL A 55 6.74 1.77 -7.36
N ALA A 56 5.94 2.83 -7.26
CA ALA A 56 5.88 3.90 -8.25
C ALA A 56 5.69 5.24 -7.52
N ASP A 57 6.42 6.28 -7.93
CA ASP A 57 6.32 7.64 -7.39
C ASP A 57 6.41 7.73 -5.85
N GLY A 58 7.24 6.88 -5.21
CA GLY A 58 7.38 6.84 -3.75
C GLY A 58 6.22 6.20 -3.00
N ALA A 59 5.33 5.47 -3.69
CA ALA A 59 4.23 4.72 -3.11
C ALA A 59 4.24 3.25 -3.56
N LEU A 60 3.66 2.37 -2.74
CA LEU A 60 3.39 0.98 -3.10
C LEU A 60 2.21 0.93 -4.06
N LEU A 61 2.32 0.20 -5.15
CA LEU A 61 1.16 -0.21 -5.95
C LEU A 61 0.61 -1.49 -5.32
N ALA A 62 -0.57 -1.42 -4.71
CA ALA A 62 -1.12 -2.51 -3.91
C ALA A 62 -2.40 -3.06 -4.52
N ARG A 63 -2.46 -4.37 -4.79
CA ARG A 63 -3.69 -5.05 -5.18
C ARG A 63 -4.47 -5.43 -3.93
N PRO A 64 -5.70 -4.95 -3.74
CA PRO A 64 -6.58 -5.46 -2.71
C PRO A 64 -6.74 -6.97 -2.84
N MET A 65 -6.58 -7.68 -1.73
CA MET A 65 -7.00 -9.06 -1.64
C MET A 65 -8.46 -9.03 -1.21
N GLY A 66 -9.33 -9.77 -1.89
CA GLY A 66 -10.75 -9.86 -1.52
C GLY A 66 -10.92 -10.17 -0.03
N GLU A 67 -12.08 -9.86 0.53
CA GLU A 67 -12.35 -10.12 1.94
C GLU A 67 -11.99 -11.57 2.29
N ALA A 68 -11.15 -11.77 3.30
CA ALA A 68 -11.19 -13.06 3.96
C ALA A 68 -12.46 -13.02 4.80
N ALA A 69 -13.33 -13.97 4.51
CA ALA A 69 -14.59 -14.23 5.20
C ALA A 69 -14.49 -14.10 6.72
#